data_AF-A0A2M8G1N6-F1
#
_entry.id   AF-A0A2M8G1N6-F1
#
_cell.length_a   1.000
_cell.length_b   1.000
_cell.length_c   1.000
_cell.angle_alpha   90.00
_cell.angle_beta   90.00
_cell.angle_gamma   90.00
#
_symmetry.space_group_name_H-M   'P 1'
#
loop_
_entity.id
_entity.type
_entity.pdbx_description
1 polymer ?
#
loop_
_entity_poly.entity_id
_entity_poly.type
_entity_poly.pdbx_seq_one_letter_code
_entity_poly.pdbx_strand_id
1 'polypeptide(L)'
;SSGMRFAHAINEDGKSFATFNFLPEIDHNLIAGLEFPKELLEDITIIFVESKFSRPEIKKRENLTAHILSSKKISYLRINFPQAANRFSEILLSVNFIEHVGMYLGLLNQVDPVSAKIVDQFKIQLGQEGR
;
A
#
# COMPACT_ATOMS: atom_id res chain seq x y z
N SER A 1 -4.41 5.02 -8.71
CA SER A 1 -4.03 3.61 -8.93
C SER A 1 -4.47 2.80 -7.71
N SER A 2 -4.66 1.48 -7.83
CA SER A 2 -5.06 0.66 -6.68
C SER A 2 -4.03 0.71 -5.53
N GLY A 3 -2.73 0.77 -5.83
CA GLY A 3 -1.70 0.90 -4.80
C GLY A 3 -1.77 2.22 -4.00
N MET A 4 -2.05 3.36 -4.66
CA MET A 4 -2.25 4.64 -3.96
C MET A 4 -3.46 4.56 -3.01
N ARG A 5 -4.58 3.98 -3.47
CA ARG A 5 -5.76 3.81 -2.61
C ARG A 5 -5.46 2.90 -1.43
N PHE A 6 -4.62 1.88 -1.62
CA PHE A 6 -4.19 0.99 -0.52
C PHE A 6 -3.44 1.77 0.55
N ALA A 7 -2.42 2.54 0.17
CA ALA A 7 -1.72 3.38 1.14
C ALA A 7 -2.69 4.32 1.87
N HIS A 8 -3.65 4.94 1.15
CA HIS A 8 -4.66 5.77 1.79
C HIS A 8 -5.51 4.99 2.80
N ALA A 9 -6.05 3.82 2.46
CA ALA A 9 -6.87 3.02 3.38
C ALA A 9 -6.09 2.57 4.63
N ILE A 10 -4.80 2.24 4.49
CA ILE A 10 -3.96 1.89 5.65
C ILE A 10 -3.73 3.10 6.57
N ASN A 11 -3.49 4.29 5.99
CA ASN A 11 -3.28 5.53 6.75
C ASN A 11 -4.58 6.08 7.36
N GLU A 12 -5.63 6.19 6.55
CA GLU A 12 -6.90 6.81 6.89
C GLU A 12 -7.71 5.90 7.79
N ASP A 13 -7.90 4.62 7.46
CA ASP A 13 -8.81 3.75 8.20
C ASP A 13 -8.03 2.90 9.21
N GLY A 14 -6.87 2.37 8.79
CA GLY A 14 -6.01 1.53 9.63
C GLY A 14 -5.17 2.29 10.66
N LYS A 15 -5.10 3.63 10.55
CA LYS A 15 -4.24 4.51 11.37
C LYS A 15 -2.79 4.05 11.45
N SER A 16 -2.30 3.42 10.38
CA SER A 16 -0.95 2.88 10.28
C SER A 16 -0.23 3.58 9.14
N PHE A 17 1.05 3.89 9.32
CA PHE A 17 1.80 4.59 8.28
C PHE A 17 2.00 3.70 7.05
N ALA A 18 1.63 4.22 5.88
CA ALA A 18 1.92 3.59 4.60
C ALA A 18 2.29 4.63 3.54
N THR A 19 3.17 4.26 2.63
CA THR A 19 3.50 5.07 1.46
C THR A 19 3.37 4.24 0.19
N PHE A 20 3.21 4.92 -0.94
CA PHE A 20 3.03 4.29 -2.24
C PHE A 20 3.89 4.96 -3.29
N ASN A 21 4.59 4.15 -4.08
CA ASN A 21 5.34 4.59 -5.25
C ASN A 21 5.07 3.64 -6.43
N PHE A 22 5.26 4.15 -7.64
CA PHE A 22 5.08 3.39 -8.88
C PHE A 22 6.39 2.72 -9.34
N LEU A 23 6.26 1.57 -10.00
CA LEU A 23 7.31 1.03 -10.85
C LEU A 23 7.42 1.86 -12.14
N PRO A 24 8.64 2.10 -12.68
CA PRO A 24 9.94 1.55 -12.25
C PRO A 24 10.67 2.37 -11.18
N GLU A 25 10.21 3.59 -10.87
CA GLU A 25 10.92 4.54 -9.99
C GLU A 25 11.19 3.95 -8.60
N ILE A 26 10.22 3.21 -8.05
CA ILE A 26 10.38 2.55 -6.76
C ILE A 26 11.47 1.48 -6.79
N ASP A 27 11.75 0.80 -7.91
CA ASP A 27 12.82 -0.20 -7.94
C ASP A 27 14.16 0.46 -7.62
N HIS A 28 14.43 1.62 -8.22
CA HIS A 28 15.69 2.33 -8.00
C HIS A 28 15.83 2.80 -6.56
N ASN A 29 14.80 3.47 -6.04
CA ASN A 29 14.85 4.05 -4.70
C ASN A 29 14.75 2.99 -3.60
N LEU A 30 13.90 1.98 -3.77
CA LEU A 30 13.74 0.90 -2.82
C LEU A 30 15.03 0.10 -2.74
N ILE A 31 15.53 -0.45 -3.86
CA ILE A 31 16.71 -1.33 -3.86
C ILE A 31 17.92 -0.61 -3.26
N ALA A 32 18.13 0.67 -3.59
CA ALA A 32 19.20 1.47 -3.01
C ALA A 32 19.03 1.72 -1.50
N GLY A 33 17.78 1.79 -1.01
CA GLY A 33 17.45 2.01 0.40
C GLY A 33 17.43 0.75 1.28
N LEU A 34 17.59 -0.46 0.74
CA LEU A 34 17.50 -1.71 1.51
C LEU A 34 18.78 -2.07 2.29
N GLU A 35 19.52 -1.09 2.79
CA GLU A 35 20.78 -1.32 3.52
C GLU A 35 20.72 -0.82 4.97
N PHE A 36 20.18 0.39 5.20
CA PHE A 36 20.10 1.02 6.51
C PHE A 36 18.87 1.94 6.65
N PRO A 37 18.39 2.17 7.88
CA PRO A 37 18.73 1.45 9.12
C PRO A 37 18.10 0.04 9.11
N LYS A 38 18.84 -0.97 9.59
CA LYS A 38 18.45 -2.38 9.44
C LYS A 38 17.23 -2.73 10.28
N GLU A 39 17.12 -2.15 11.46
CA GLU A 39 16.05 -2.36 12.42
C GLU A 39 14.70 -1.96 11.81
N LEU A 40 14.67 -0.84 11.07
CA LEU A 40 13.46 -0.41 10.37
C LEU A 40 13.05 -1.40 9.28
N LEU A 41 14.00 -2.08 8.62
CA LEU A 41 13.69 -3.04 7.56
C LEU A 41 12.98 -4.29 8.11
N GLU A 42 13.10 -4.58 9.41
CA GLU A 42 12.39 -5.68 10.09
C GLU A 42 10.93 -5.31 10.39
N ASP A 43 10.64 -4.02 10.59
CA ASP A 43 9.32 -3.51 10.94
C ASP A 43 8.47 -3.08 9.73
N ILE A 44 9.07 -3.00 8.54
CA ILE A 44 8.34 -2.67 7.30
C ILE A 44 7.91 -3.93 6.55
N THR A 45 6.76 -3.85 5.88
CA THR A 45 6.32 -4.86 4.92
C THR A 45 6.06 -4.20 3.58
N ILE A 46 6.67 -4.72 2.52
CA ILE A 46 6.45 -4.26 1.15
C ILE A 46 5.26 -4.99 0.55
N ILE A 47 4.26 -4.26 0.05
CA ILE A 47 3.06 -4.85 -0.55
C ILE A 47 3.04 -4.57 -2.05
N PHE A 48 3.11 -5.64 -2.84
CA PHE A 48 2.87 -5.57 -4.28
C PHE A 48 1.38 -5.67 -4.57
N VAL A 49 0.81 -4.64 -5.20
CA VAL A 49 -0.56 -4.66 -5.73
C VAL A 49 -0.47 -4.92 -7.23
N GLU A 50 -0.59 -6.17 -7.60
CA GLU A 50 -0.26 -6.66 -8.94
C GLU A 50 -1.50 -6.74 -9.81
N SER A 51 -1.36 -6.27 -11.06
CA SER A 51 -2.39 -6.42 -12.08
C SER A 51 -2.08 -7.61 -12.99
N LYS A 52 -3.09 -8.45 -13.24
CA LYS A 52 -2.93 -9.52 -14.22
C LYS A 52 -2.78 -8.98 -15.64
N PHE A 53 -3.24 -7.76 -15.88
CA PHE A 53 -3.17 -7.04 -17.15
C PHE A 53 -1.91 -6.15 -17.29
N SER A 54 -1.00 -6.19 -16.31
CA SER A 54 0.31 -5.53 -16.38
C SER A 54 1.12 -6.07 -17.57
N ARG A 55 1.90 -5.18 -18.18
CA ARG A 55 2.82 -5.54 -19.27
C ARG A 55 3.93 -6.47 -18.75
N PRO A 56 4.51 -7.34 -19.59
CA PRO A 56 5.54 -8.30 -19.16
C PRO A 56 6.74 -7.64 -18.47
N GLU A 57 7.12 -6.42 -18.86
CA GLU A 57 8.24 -5.69 -18.30
C GLU A 57 7.99 -5.31 -16.83
N ILE A 58 6.76 -4.95 -16.49
CA ILE A 58 6.36 -4.64 -15.11
C ILE A 58 6.38 -5.92 -14.27
N LYS A 59 5.83 -7.02 -14.78
CA LYS A 59 5.87 -8.33 -14.08
C LYS A 59 7.30 -8.81 -13.83
N LYS A 60 8.22 -8.57 -14.79
CA LYS A 60 9.64 -8.88 -14.62
C LYS A 60 10.25 -8.08 -13.48
N ARG A 61 9.93 -6.79 -13.37
CA ARG A 61 10.39 -5.91 -12.28
C ARG A 61 9.84 -6.36 -10.93
N GLU A 62 8.53 -6.59 -10.82
CA GLU A 62 7.89 -7.11 -9.60
C GLU A 62 8.60 -8.38 -9.09
N ASN A 63 8.87 -9.33 -10.00
CA ASN A 63 9.55 -10.58 -9.65
C ASN A 63 11.01 -10.38 -9.23
N LEU A 64 11.76 -9.51 -9.92
CA LEU A 64 13.15 -9.21 -9.54
C LEU A 64 13.24 -8.51 -8.19
N THR A 65 12.36 -7.54 -7.95
CA THR A 65 12.29 -6.81 -6.68
C THR A 65 11.90 -7.74 -5.54
N ALA A 66 10.90 -8.62 -5.73
CA ALA A 66 10.55 -9.66 -4.75
C ALA A 66 11.71 -10.62 -4.46
N HIS A 67 12.49 -11.00 -5.48
CA HIS A 67 13.66 -11.85 -5.29
C HIS A 67 14.73 -11.17 -4.43
N ILE A 68 15.00 -9.88 -4.65
CA ILE A 68 15.93 -9.09 -3.85
C ILE A 68 15.45 -8.98 -2.39
N LEU A 69 14.17 -8.65 -2.17
CA LEU A 69 13.57 -8.59 -0.83
C LEU A 69 13.72 -9.93 -0.10
N SER A 70 13.44 -11.05 -0.78
CA SER A 70 13.61 -12.40 -0.24
C SER A 70 15.06 -12.68 0.17
N SER A 71 16.03 -12.35 -0.69
CA SER A 71 17.47 -12.54 -0.39
C SER A 71 17.95 -11.74 0.83
N LYS A 72 17.32 -10.58 1.07
CA LYS A 72 17.60 -9.69 2.21
C LYS A 72 16.72 -9.99 3.43
N LYS A 73 15.85 -11.01 3.37
CA LYS A 73 14.88 -11.39 4.41
C LYS A 73 13.92 -10.28 4.81
N ILE A 74 13.56 -9.40 3.87
CA ILE A 74 12.60 -8.32 4.11
C ILE A 74 11.19 -8.85 3.84
N SER A 75 10.26 -8.56 4.76
CA SER A 75 8.86 -8.99 4.65
C SER A 75 8.19 -8.38 3.42
N TYR A 76 7.50 -9.19 2.63
CA TYR A 76 6.67 -8.70 1.54
C TYR A 76 5.45 -9.57 1.27
N LEU A 77 4.40 -8.95 0.75
CA LEU A 77 3.15 -9.59 0.34
C LEU A 77 2.85 -9.27 -1.12
N ARG A 78 2.19 -10.19 -1.81
CA ARG A 78 1.73 -10.02 -3.20
C ARG A 78 0.22 -10.21 -3.25
N ILE A 79 -0.48 -9.22 -3.78
CA ILE A 79 -1.94 -9.19 -3.84
C ILE A 79 -2.32 -9.06 -5.30
N ASN A 80 -3.16 -9.99 -5.78
CA ASN A 80 -3.64 -10.02 -7.16
C ASN A 80 -5.10 -10.48 -7.22
N PHE A 81 -5.74 -10.28 -8.37
CA PHE A 81 -7.16 -10.57 -8.59
C PHE A 81 -7.34 -11.42 -9.86
N PRO A 82 -6.91 -12.70 -9.85
CA PRO A 82 -6.93 -13.56 -11.03
C PRO A 82 -8.34 -13.70 -11.64
N GLN A 83 -9.38 -13.66 -10.80
CA GLN A 83 -10.79 -13.77 -11.17
C GLN A 83 -11.36 -12.55 -11.94
N ALA A 84 -10.66 -11.42 -11.99
CA ALA A 84 -11.15 -10.22 -12.64
C ALA A 84 -11.36 -10.41 -14.15
N ALA A 85 -12.56 -10.32 -14.71
CA ALA A 85 -12.77 -10.54 -16.15
C ALA A 85 -12.01 -9.54 -17.05
N ASN A 86 -11.85 -8.30 -16.60
CA ASN A 86 -11.20 -7.20 -17.31
C ASN A 86 -10.59 -6.19 -16.33
N ARG A 87 -9.86 -5.19 -16.83
CA ARG A 87 -9.21 -4.14 -16.00
C ARG A 87 -10.19 -3.41 -15.09
N PHE A 88 -11.40 -3.12 -15.57
CA PHE A 88 -12.40 -2.43 -14.76
C PHE A 88 -12.84 -3.28 -13.56
N SER A 89 -13.14 -4.57 -13.79
CA SER A 89 -13.46 -5.49 -12.69
C SER A 89 -12.31 -5.69 -11.71
N GLU A 90 -11.06 -5.66 -12.19
CA GLU A 90 -9.87 -5.75 -11.32
C GLU A 90 -9.77 -4.53 -10.40
N ILE A 91 -10.02 -3.34 -10.94
CA ILE A 91 -10.06 -2.11 -10.14
C ILE A 91 -11.16 -2.21 -9.09
N LEU A 92 -12.39 -2.59 -9.44
CA LEU A 92 -13.49 -2.71 -8.48
C LEU A 92 -13.20 -3.72 -7.38
N LEU A 93 -12.72 -4.92 -7.74
CA LEU A 93 -12.34 -5.94 -6.76
C LEU A 93 -11.22 -5.45 -5.85
N SER A 94 -10.21 -4.79 -6.42
CA SER A 94 -9.08 -4.27 -5.65
C SER A 94 -9.49 -3.18 -4.68
N VAL A 95 -10.30 -2.21 -5.11
CA VAL A 95 -10.79 -1.14 -4.25
C VAL A 95 -11.61 -1.76 -3.11
N ASN A 96 -12.59 -2.61 -3.41
CA ASN A 96 -13.40 -3.24 -2.37
C ASN A 96 -12.54 -4.02 -1.35
N PHE A 97 -11.59 -4.82 -1.81
CA PHE A 97 -10.66 -5.54 -0.94
C PHE A 97 -9.85 -4.59 -0.06
N ILE A 98 -9.32 -3.51 -0.63
CA ILE A 98 -8.50 -2.52 0.07
C ILE A 98 -9.29 -1.81 1.19
N GLU A 99 -10.53 -1.39 0.92
CA GLU A 99 -11.39 -0.76 1.92
C GLU A 99 -11.60 -1.69 3.13
N HIS A 100 -11.85 -2.98 2.87
CA HIS A 100 -12.01 -3.97 3.93
C HIS A 100 -10.71 -4.13 4.72
N VAL A 101 -9.55 -4.22 4.06
CA VAL A 101 -8.26 -4.32 4.75
C VAL A 101 -8.02 -3.12 5.67
N GLY A 102 -8.23 -1.89 5.20
CA GLY A 102 -8.08 -0.68 6.02
C GLY A 102 -9.01 -0.70 7.24
N MET A 103 -10.28 -1.01 7.03
CA MET A 103 -11.28 -1.10 8.10
C MET A 103 -10.93 -2.17 9.15
N TYR A 104 -10.61 -3.39 8.72
CA TYR A 104 -10.24 -4.48 9.63
C TYR A 104 -8.94 -4.17 10.37
N LEU A 105 -7.97 -3.52 9.72
CA LEU A 105 -6.74 -3.08 10.37
C LEU A 105 -7.03 -2.07 11.48
N GLY A 106 -7.92 -1.10 11.25
CA GLY A 106 -8.36 -0.15 12.28
C GLY A 106 -9.00 -0.85 13.48
N LEU A 107 -9.88 -1.83 13.22
CA LEU A 107 -10.48 -2.64 14.27
C LEU A 107 -9.44 -3.44 15.08
N LEU A 108 -8.45 -4.05 14.42
CA LEU A 108 -7.36 -4.78 15.07
C LEU A 108 -6.46 -3.85 15.91
N ASN A 109 -6.26 -2.62 15.44
CA ASN A 109 -5.54 -1.57 16.16
C ASN A 109 -6.37 -0.91 17.27
N GLN A 110 -7.62 -1.35 17.49
CA GLN A 110 -8.53 -0.80 18.50
C GLN A 110 -8.80 0.70 18.33
N VAL A 111 -8.83 1.16 17.08
CA VAL A 111 -9.16 2.54 16.70
C VAL A 111 -10.46 2.59 15.90
N ASP A 112 -11.12 3.74 15.90
CA ASP A 112 -12.29 3.97 15.04
C ASP A 112 -11.81 4.23 13.60
N PRO A 113 -12.07 3.30 12.64
CA PRO A 113 -11.61 3.43 11.27
C PRO A 113 -12.27 4.59 10.52
N VAL A 114 -13.44 5.08 10.96
CA VAL A 114 -14.16 6.17 10.29
C VAL A 114 -13.75 7.54 10.85
N SER A 115 -12.98 7.59 11.93
CA SER A 115 -12.64 8.84 12.61
C SER A 115 -11.64 9.69 11.83
N ALA A 116 -11.99 10.92 11.46
CA ALA A 116 -11.08 11.88 10.81
C ALA A 116 -10.53 12.97 11.75
N LYS A 117 -10.69 12.81 13.08
CA LYS A 117 -10.46 13.86 14.10
C LYS A 117 -9.15 14.65 13.95
N ILE A 118 -8.00 13.98 13.79
CA ILE A 118 -6.69 14.65 13.69
C ILE A 118 -6.61 15.51 12.42
N VAL A 119 -7.12 14.98 11.30
CA VAL A 119 -7.14 15.68 10.02
C VAL A 119 -8.11 16.86 10.07
N ASP A 120 -9.27 16.70 10.70
CA ASP A 120 -10.25 17.78 10.85
C ASP A 120 -9.71 18.90 11.75
N GLN A 121 -9.05 18.55 12.86
CA GLN A 121 -8.34 19.52 13.70
C GLN A 121 -7.28 20.29 12.92
N PHE A 122 -6.49 19.60 12.09
CA PHE A 122 -5.49 20.23 11.22
C PHE A 122 -6.13 21.18 10.21
N LYS A 123 -7.26 20.80 9.58
CA LYS A 123 -8.01 21.66 8.65
C LYS A 123 -8.55 22.92 9.32
N ILE A 124 -9.08 22.79 10.53
CA ILE A 124 -9.56 23.93 11.34
C ILE A 124 -8.40 24.91 11.59
N GLN A 125 -7.21 24.40 11.96
CA GLN A 125 -6.02 25.24 12.15
C GLN A 125 -5.55 25.93 10.86
N LEU A 126 -5.79 25.33 9.69
CA LEU A 126 -5.53 25.93 8.39
C LEU A 126 -6.59 26.96 7.96
N GLY A 127 -7.66 27.17 8.73
CA GLY A 127 -8.77 28.05 8.38
C GLY A 127 -9.71 27.45 7.33
N GLN A 128 -9.72 26.13 7.17
CA GLN A 128 -10.67 25.40 6.34
C GLN A 128 -11.82 24.88 7.23
N GLU A 129 -13.07 25.07 6.82
CA GLU A 129 -14.20 24.46 7.52
C GLU A 129 -14.07 22.93 7.44
N GLY A 130 -14.15 22.26 8.60
CA GLY A 130 -14.21 20.80 8.70
C GLY A 130 -15.42 20.25 7.94
N ARG A 131 -15.31 19.03 7.42
CA ARG A 131 -16.45 18.36 6.78
C ARG A 131 -17.52 17.97 7.79
#